data_AF-A0A5B0PEE5-F1
#
_entry.id   AF-A0A5B0PEE5-F1
#
_cell.length_a   1.000
_cell.length_b   1.000
_cell.length_c   1.000
_cell.angle_alpha   90.00
_cell.angle_beta   90.00
_cell.angle_gamma   90.00
#
_symmetry.space_group_name_H-M   'P 1'
#
loop_
_entity.id
_entity.type
_entity.pdbx_description
1 polymer ?
#
loop_
_entity_poly.entity_id
_entity_poly.type
_entity_poly.pdbx_seq_one_letter_code
_entity_poly.pdbx_strand_id
1 'polypeptide(L)'
;MKIIHQNGYTCKELLVFKLTTYKNIIDSVQAVVVAMRKLKLDPVESVNQCYSDMILDYRLDFNQHGGGLNPQIVRSIESLWHDPIIPAVLDRGSEFYVMDSSG
;
A
#
# COMPACT_ATOMS: atom_id res chain seq x y z
N MET A 1 26.30 -9.46 -7.30
CA MET A 1 25.22 -9.73 -6.32
C MET A 1 25.78 -9.65 -4.90
N LYS A 2 25.22 -8.80 -4.03
CA LYS A 2 25.66 -8.62 -2.63
C LYS A 2 25.39 -9.83 -1.72
N ILE A 3 24.45 -10.70 -2.09
CA ILE A 3 24.03 -11.85 -1.28
C ILE A 3 25.10 -12.97 -1.26
N ILE A 4 25.91 -13.10 -2.31
CA ILE A 4 26.88 -14.20 -2.45
C ILE A 4 28.32 -13.83 -2.07
N HIS A 5 28.69 -12.54 -2.00
CA HIS A 5 30.09 -12.15 -1.87
C HIS A 5 30.43 -10.99 -0.91
N GLN A 6 29.47 -10.33 -0.23
CA GLN A 6 29.78 -9.11 0.54
C GLN A 6 29.02 -8.98 1.88
N ASN A 7 29.25 -9.92 2.80
CA ASN A 7 29.06 -9.75 4.25
C ASN A 7 27.67 -9.24 4.72
N GLY A 8 26.58 -9.66 4.06
CA GLY A 8 25.20 -9.41 4.49
C GLY A 8 24.77 -7.94 4.47
N TYR A 9 23.51 -7.69 4.84
CA TYR A 9 22.98 -6.34 4.99
C TYR A 9 23.20 -5.84 6.42
N THR A 10 23.69 -4.62 6.55
CA THR A 10 23.81 -3.94 7.87
C THR A 10 22.42 -3.58 8.43
N CYS A 11 22.28 -3.44 9.75
CA CYS A 11 21.00 -3.05 10.38
C CYS A 11 20.43 -1.74 9.82
N LYS A 12 21.28 -0.82 9.36
CA LYS A 12 20.86 0.42 8.69
C LYS A 12 20.25 0.15 7.31
N GLU A 13 20.85 -0.74 6.51
CA GLU A 13 20.27 -1.16 5.24
C GLU A 13 18.93 -1.88 5.47
N LEU A 14 18.83 -2.76 6.47
CA LEU A 14 17.57 -3.44 6.82
C LEU A 14 16.46 -2.46 7.27
N LEU A 15 16.81 -1.40 8.01
CA LEU A 15 15.87 -0.37 8.44
C LEU A 15 15.39 0.49 7.26
N VAL A 16 16.29 0.82 6.33
CA VAL A 16 15.92 1.49 5.06
C VAL A 16 15.00 0.60 4.22
N PHE A 17 15.31 -0.70 4.08
CA PHE A 17 14.44 -1.65 3.40
C PHE A 17 13.04 -1.72 4.03
N LYS A 18 12.96 -1.77 5.35
CA LYS A 18 11.69 -1.78 6.10
C LYS A 18 10.83 -0.54 5.78
N LEU A 19 11.44 0.64 5.77
CA LEU A 19 10.77 1.90 5.46
C LEU A 19 10.31 1.96 4.00
N THR A 20 11.14 1.52 3.06
CA THR A 20 10.77 1.42 1.64
C THR A 20 9.61 0.46 1.43
N THR A 21 9.63 -0.71 2.09
CA THR A 21 8.52 -1.68 2.02
C THR A 21 7.22 -1.07 2.54
N TYR A 22 7.26 -0.39 3.69
CA TYR A 22 6.05 0.26 4.22
C TYR A 22 5.53 1.36 3.31
N LYS A 23 6.42 2.20 2.78
CA LYS A 23 6.04 3.21 1.81
C LYS A 23 5.38 2.58 0.58
N ASN A 24 5.97 1.52 0.03
CA ASN A 24 5.42 0.83 -1.14
C ASN A 24 4.03 0.25 -0.86
N ILE A 25 3.80 -0.32 0.33
CA ILE A 25 2.48 -0.82 0.73
C ILE A 25 1.46 0.32 0.78
N ILE A 26 1.77 1.41 1.48
CA ILE A 26 0.87 2.56 1.59
C ILE A 26 0.57 3.17 0.22
N ASP A 27 1.59 3.44 -0.58
CA ASP A 27 1.45 4.03 -1.91
C ASP A 27 0.60 3.11 -2.82
N SER A 28 0.77 1.78 -2.73
CA SER A 28 -0.01 0.80 -3.51
C SER A 28 -1.49 0.79 -3.11
N VAL A 29 -1.79 0.76 -1.81
CA VAL A 29 -3.19 0.74 -1.36
C VAL A 29 -3.87 2.08 -1.65
N GLN A 30 -3.16 3.20 -1.51
CA GLN A 30 -3.67 4.51 -1.93
C GLN A 30 -3.99 4.54 -3.42
N ALA A 31 -3.14 3.96 -4.27
CA ALA A 31 -3.41 3.85 -5.69
C ALA A 31 -4.68 3.03 -5.99
N VAL A 32 -4.92 1.94 -5.25
CA VAL A 32 -6.16 1.15 -5.34
C VAL A 32 -7.37 2.00 -4.97
N VAL A 33 -7.35 2.76 -3.87
CA VAL A 33 -8.47 3.63 -3.47
C VAL A 33 -8.71 4.73 -4.51
N VAL A 34 -7.65 5.30 -5.10
CA VAL A 34 -7.79 6.27 -6.20
C VAL A 34 -8.42 5.61 -7.43
N ALA A 35 -8.03 4.39 -7.78
CA ALA A 35 -8.63 3.64 -8.88
C ALA A 35 -10.12 3.38 -8.61
N MET A 36 -10.49 2.92 -7.41
CA MET A 36 -11.89 2.76 -6.99
C MET A 36 -12.72 4.01 -7.25
N ARG A 37 -12.25 5.18 -6.82
CA ARG A 37 -12.92 6.47 -7.05
C ARG A 37 -13.04 6.82 -8.54
N LYS A 38 -11.99 6.60 -9.33
CA LYS A 38 -12.01 6.84 -10.79
C LYS A 38 -12.99 5.94 -11.51
N LEU A 39 -13.07 4.68 -11.08
CA LEU A 39 -13.97 3.67 -11.62
C LEU A 39 -15.40 3.79 -11.12
N LYS A 40 -15.65 4.70 -10.15
CA LYS A 40 -16.92 4.84 -9.43
C LYS A 40 -17.37 3.51 -8.81
N LEU A 41 -16.40 2.78 -8.26
CA LEU A 41 -16.61 1.56 -7.50
C LEU A 41 -16.52 1.91 -6.03
N ASP A 42 -17.67 2.00 -5.38
CA ASP A 42 -17.75 2.27 -3.95
C ASP A 42 -17.56 0.96 -3.15
N PRO A 43 -16.91 1.02 -1.97
CA PRO A 43 -16.85 -0.12 -1.06
C PRO A 43 -18.24 -0.66 -0.73
N VAL A 44 -18.37 -1.98 -0.69
CA VAL A 44 -19.63 -2.64 -0.32
C VAL A 44 -19.90 -2.46 1.17
N GLU A 45 -18.86 -2.58 1.99
CA GLU A 45 -18.96 -2.38 3.43
C GLU A 45 -18.92 -0.88 3.76
N SER A 46 -19.91 -0.38 4.49
CA SER A 46 -20.00 1.05 4.81
C SER A 46 -18.81 1.56 5.62
N VAL A 47 -18.21 0.69 6.45
CA VAL A 47 -17.00 1.03 7.23
C VAL A 47 -15.80 1.30 6.30
N ASN A 48 -15.74 0.65 5.15
CA ASN A 48 -14.65 0.79 4.20
C ASN A 48 -14.69 2.11 3.43
N GLN A 49 -15.81 2.83 3.45
CA GLN A 49 -15.86 4.22 2.97
C GLN A 49 -15.00 5.13 3.84
N CYS A 50 -15.20 5.08 5.16
CA CYS A 50 -14.39 5.83 6.11
C CYS A 50 -12.91 5.39 6.07
N TYR A 51 -12.66 4.09 5.96
CA TYR A 51 -11.29 3.59 5.84
C TYR A 51 -10.60 4.01 4.54
N SER A 52 -11.33 4.12 3.44
CA SER A 52 -10.79 4.62 2.17
C SER A 52 -10.28 6.05 2.30
N ASP A 53 -11.04 6.92 2.96
CA ASP A 53 -10.63 8.31 3.23
C ASP A 53 -9.41 8.36 4.15
N MET A 54 -9.43 7.57 5.23
CA MET A 54 -8.30 7.44 6.15
C MET A 54 -7.02 6.95 5.47
N ILE A 55 -7.12 5.97 4.57
CA ILE A 55 -5.97 5.43 3.83
C ILE A 55 -5.41 6.50 2.89
N LEU A 56 -6.25 7.28 2.20
CA LEU A 56 -5.81 8.35 1.31
C LEU A 56 -5.11 9.49 2.04
N ASP A 57 -5.59 9.83 3.22
CA ASP A 57 -5.02 10.91 4.02
C ASP A 57 -3.76 10.49 4.80
N TYR A 58 -3.53 9.17 4.93
CA TYR A 58 -2.39 8.68 5.69
C TYR A 58 -1.04 9.08 5.07
N ARG A 59 -0.18 9.65 5.91
CA ARG A 59 1.21 9.96 5.59
C ARG A 59 2.11 9.20 6.53
N LEU A 60 3.05 8.45 5.95
CA LEU A 60 4.02 7.70 6.72
C LEU A 60 4.99 8.67 7.39
N ASP A 61 5.05 8.62 8.72
CA ASP A 61 5.94 9.47 9.51
C ASP A 61 7.22 8.70 9.86
N PHE A 62 8.30 9.10 9.21
CA PHE A 62 9.62 8.48 9.35
C PHE A 62 10.33 8.86 10.66
N ASN A 63 9.82 9.83 11.41
CA ASN A 63 10.41 10.32 12.67
C ASN A 63 9.83 9.60 13.89
N GLN A 64 8.87 8.68 13.71
CA GLN A 64 8.31 7.90 14.81
C GLN A 64 9.33 6.92 15.37
N HIS A 65 9.83 7.22 16.57
CA HIS A 65 10.77 6.41 17.34
C HIS A 65 10.04 5.15 17.84
N GLY A 66 9.85 4.19 16.94
CA GLY A 66 9.05 2.97 17.14
C GLY A 66 8.90 2.14 15.86
N GLY A 67 9.12 2.73 14.68
CA GLY A 67 9.42 2.02 13.44
C GLY A 67 8.36 1.05 12.93
N GLY A 68 7.07 1.34 13.17
CA GLY A 68 5.94 0.52 12.75
C GLY A 68 4.85 1.33 12.06
N LEU A 69 4.02 0.67 11.25
CA LEU A 69 2.81 1.26 10.70
C LEU A 69 1.78 1.49 11.81
N ASN A 70 0.98 2.56 11.68
CA ASN A 70 -0.14 2.80 12.60
C ASN A 70 -1.08 1.56 12.57
N PRO A 71 -1.35 0.89 13.71
CA PRO A 71 -2.21 -0.29 13.75
C PRO A 71 -3.62 -0.03 13.20
N GLN A 72 -4.11 1.20 13.32
CA GLN A 72 -5.40 1.58 12.74
C GLN A 72 -5.38 1.56 11.22
N ILE A 73 -4.29 2.01 10.60
CA ILE A 73 -4.11 1.96 9.14
C ILE A 73 -3.97 0.53 8.65
N VAL A 74 -3.23 -0.31 9.39
CA VAL A 74 -3.13 -1.74 9.04
C VAL A 74 -4.52 -2.38 9.02
N ARG A 75 -5.35 -2.12 10.04
CA ARG A 75 -6.74 -2.61 10.09
C ARG A 75 -7.60 -2.05 8.95
N SER A 76 -7.47 -0.76 8.65
CA SER A 76 -8.18 -0.14 7.53
C SER A 76 -7.83 -0.78 6.19
N ILE A 77 -6.54 -1.04 5.95
CA ILE A 77 -6.05 -1.71 4.74
C ILE A 77 -6.57 -3.15 4.68
N GLU A 78 -6.48 -3.89 5.78
CA GLU A 78 -6.95 -5.27 5.86
C GLU A 78 -8.46 -5.36 5.60
N SER A 79 -9.26 -4.48 6.23
CA SER A 79 -10.71 -4.42 6.03
C SER A 79 -11.08 -4.06 4.59
N LEU A 80 -10.38 -3.11 3.99
CA LEU A 80 -10.59 -2.72 2.60
C LEU A 80 -10.19 -3.85 1.64
N TRP A 81 -9.10 -4.56 1.90
CA TRP A 81 -8.62 -5.66 1.04
C TRP A 81 -9.58 -6.84 0.98
N HIS A 82 -10.36 -7.06 2.05
CA HIS A 82 -11.41 -8.08 2.10
C HIS A 82 -12.77 -7.58 1.60
N ASP A 83 -12.89 -6.33 1.17
CA ASP A 83 -14.14 -5.81 0.61
C ASP A 83 -14.49 -6.56 -0.69
N PRO A 84 -15.74 -7.00 -0.87
CA PRO A 84 -16.19 -7.68 -2.09
C PRO A 84 -15.97 -6.89 -3.38
N ILE A 85 -15.75 -5.57 -3.31
CA ILE A 85 -15.45 -4.74 -4.48
C ILE A 85 -14.03 -4.95 -5.03
N ILE A 86 -13.07 -5.41 -4.21
CA ILE A 86 -11.65 -5.46 -4.58
C ILE A 86 -11.38 -6.31 -5.84
N PRO A 87 -11.97 -7.51 -6.03
CA PRO A 87 -11.79 -8.27 -7.26
C PRO A 87 -12.21 -7.49 -8.52
N ALA A 88 -13.30 -6.72 -8.45
CA ALA A 88 -13.77 -5.90 -9.58
C ALA A 88 -12.83 -4.72 -9.88
N VAL A 89 -12.18 -4.17 -8.86
CA VAL A 89 -11.17 -3.12 -9.01
C VAL A 89 -9.89 -3.69 -9.63
N LEU A 90 -9.48 -4.89 -9.21
CA LEU A 90 -8.26 -5.55 -9.69
C LEU A 90 -8.40 -6.08 -11.11
N ASP A 91 -9.57 -6.60 -11.51
CA ASP A 91 -9.87 -7.02 -12.88
C ASP A 91 -9.67 -5.86 -13.88
N ARG A 92 -10.07 -4.66 -13.45
CA ARG A 92 -9.88 -3.40 -14.17
C ARG A 92 -8.53 -2.74 -13.92
N GLY A 93 -7.66 -3.35 -13.11
CA GLY A 93 -6.32 -2.87 -12.79
C GLY A 93 -5.40 -2.77 -14.01
N SER A 94 -5.70 -3.54 -15.07
CA SER A 94 -5.04 -3.43 -16.37
C SER A 94 -5.25 -2.06 -17.06
N GLU A 95 -6.32 -1.34 -16.73
CA GLU A 95 -6.56 0.06 -17.17
C GLU A 95 -5.63 1.06 -16.47
N PHE A 96 -4.98 0.67 -15.36
CA PHE A 96 -4.16 1.55 -14.51
C PHE A 96 -2.67 1.18 -14.49
N TYR A 97 -2.32 -0.06 -14.83
CA TYR A 97 -0.93 -0.52 -14.92
C TYR A 97 -0.38 -0.32 -16.34
N VAL A 98 -0.21 0.94 -16.76
CA VAL A 98 0.69 1.27 -17.88
C VAL A 98 2.02 1.74 -17.30
N MET A 99 2.76 0.79 -16.74
CA MET A 99 4.22 0.86 -16.69
C MET A 99 4.74 -0.45 -17.27
N ASP A 100 4.49 -0.62 -18.57
CA ASP A 100 5.28 -1.53 -19.38
C ASP A 100 6.58 -0.78 -19.70
N SER A 101 7.57 -0.90 -18.81
CA SER A 101 8.96 -0.68 -19.21
C SER A 101 9.38 -1.85 -20.09
N SER A 102 8.91 -1.83 -21.33
CA SER A 102 9.34 -2.71 -22.42
C SER A 102 9.75 -1.84 -23.60
N GLY A 103 11.06 -1.68 -23.76
CA GLY A 103 11.72 -0.94 -24.84
C GLY A 103 13.07 -0.38 -24.43
#